data_AF-A0A2G5V5D5-F1
#
_entry.id   AF-A0A2G5V5D5-F1
#
_cell.length_a   1.000
_cell.length_b   1.000
_cell.length_c   1.000
_cell.angle_alpha   90.00
_cell.angle_beta   90.00
_cell.angle_gamma   90.00
#
_symmetry.space_group_name_H-M   'P 1'
#
loop_
_entity.id
_entity.type
_entity.pdbx_description
1 polymer ?
#
loop_
_entity_poly.entity_id
_entity_poly.type
_entity_poly.pdbx_seq_one_letter_code
_entity_poly.pdbx_strand_id
1 'polypeptide(L)'
;MDRAESIKKAVDQHLPSKDGFETHMFKIGSYNSSVGDPFSLPYDDSTMALLILSTPDMFDVAFRKWVVQKTMEVIKINYELQNYCRIKKSGT
;
A
#
# COMPACT_ATOMS: atom_id res chain seq x y z
N MET A 1 22.90 12.56 -1.92
CA MET A 1 22.24 11.22 -1.90
C MET A 1 21.19 11.15 -0.79
N ASP A 2 21.37 11.94 0.26
CA ASP A 2 20.61 11.95 1.52
C ASP A 2 19.08 12.05 1.38
N ARG A 3 18.57 12.85 0.43
CA ARG A 3 17.12 12.99 0.23
C ARG A 3 16.48 11.73 -0.38
N ALA A 4 17.14 11.10 -1.33
CA ALA A 4 16.61 9.89 -1.98
C ALA A 4 16.58 8.72 -0.99
N GLU A 5 17.61 8.59 -0.16
CA GLU A 5 17.66 7.62 0.93
C GLU A 5 16.59 7.89 1.98
N SER A 6 16.34 9.16 2.32
CA SER A 6 15.27 9.54 3.24
C SER A 6 13.88 9.15 2.71
N ILE A 7 13.64 9.32 1.41
CA ILE A 7 12.40 8.88 0.77
C ILE A 7 12.28 7.36 0.84
N LYS A 8 13.33 6.62 0.45
CA LYS A 8 13.33 5.15 0.51
C LYS A 8 13.04 4.67 1.94
N LYS A 9 13.70 5.24 2.93
CA LYS A 9 13.50 4.90 4.35
C LYS A 9 12.06 5.14 4.80
N ALA A 10 11.46 6.26 4.39
CA ALA A 10 10.06 6.54 4.70
C ALA A 10 9.12 5.51 4.04
N VAL A 11 9.39 5.10 2.80
CA VAL A 11 8.61 4.05 2.13
C VAL A 11 8.79 2.70 2.84
N ASP A 12 10.02 2.29 3.17
CA ASP A 12 10.31 1.04 3.88
C ASP A 12 9.65 0.98 5.27
N GLN A 13 9.43 2.13 5.91
CA GLN A 13 8.70 2.21 7.19
C GLN A 13 7.19 1.97 7.01
N HIS A 14 6.61 2.41 5.89
CA HIS A 14 5.18 2.24 5.59
C HIS A 14 4.88 0.90 4.92
N LEU A 15 5.86 0.35 4.20
CA LEU A 15 5.80 -0.93 3.50
C LEU A 15 6.93 -1.84 4.00
N PRO A 16 6.87 -2.30 5.25
CA PRO A 16 7.97 -3.04 5.83
C PRO A 16 7.99 -4.48 5.33
N SER A 17 9.19 -5.07 5.24
CA SER A 17 9.37 -6.45 4.76
C SER A 17 8.66 -7.50 5.60
N LYS A 18 8.44 -7.25 6.89
CA LYS A 18 7.62 -8.12 7.77
C LYS A 18 6.14 -8.21 7.38
N ASP A 19 5.66 -7.23 6.60
CA ASP A 19 4.31 -7.20 6.04
C ASP A 19 4.35 -7.58 4.54
N GLY A 20 5.49 -8.10 4.08
CA GLY A 20 5.67 -8.69 2.75
C GLY A 20 5.97 -7.71 1.62
N PHE A 21 6.67 -6.61 1.91
CA PHE A 21 7.07 -5.64 0.88
C PHE A 21 8.58 -5.51 0.76
N GLU A 22 9.04 -5.37 -0.48
CA GLU A 22 10.43 -5.07 -0.81
C GLU A 22 10.47 -3.81 -1.69
N THR A 23 11.47 -2.95 -1.46
CA THR A 23 11.68 -1.76 -2.28
C THR A 23 13.11 -1.64 -2.80
N HIS A 24 13.24 -1.32 -4.09
CA HIS A 24 14.51 -1.21 -4.79
C HIS A 24 14.61 0.11 -5.53
N MET A 25 15.65 0.88 -5.24
CA MET A 25 15.88 2.19 -5.87
C MET A 25 16.62 2.01 -7.20
N PHE A 26 16.16 2.70 -8.24
CA PHE A 26 16.83 2.75 -9.54
C PHE A 26 16.67 4.12 -10.19
N LYS A 27 17.42 4.35 -11.28
CA LYS A 27 17.33 5.58 -12.08
C LYS A 27 16.46 5.34 -13.32
N ILE A 28 15.63 6.30 -13.69
CA ILE A 28 14.81 6.20 -14.90
C ILE A 28 15.67 5.96 -16.15
N GLY A 29 16.85 6.59 -16.25
CA GLY A 29 17.76 6.35 -17.38
C GLY A 29 18.23 4.90 -17.50
N SER A 30 18.38 4.17 -16.38
CA SER A 30 18.71 2.75 -16.40
C SER A 30 17.56 1.90 -16.93
N TYR A 31 16.32 2.29 -16.65
CA TYR A 31 15.13 1.63 -17.20
C TYR A 31 14.97 1.94 -18.69
N ASN A 32 14.99 3.22 -19.07
CA ASN A 32 14.80 3.66 -20.46
C ASN A 32 15.84 3.06 -21.40
N SER A 33 17.11 2.98 -20.98
CA SER A 33 18.16 2.34 -21.78
C SER A 33 17.98 0.83 -21.96
N SER A 34 17.19 0.18 -21.11
CA SER A 34 16.89 -1.26 -21.21
C SER A 34 15.69 -1.55 -22.13
N VAL A 35 14.70 -0.66 -22.21
CA VAL A 35 13.44 -0.91 -22.92
C VAL A 35 13.33 -0.18 -24.27
N GLY A 36 13.91 1.01 -24.40
CA GLY A 36 13.72 1.88 -25.56
C GLY A 36 12.25 2.25 -25.85
N ASP A 37 12.01 2.85 -27.01
CA ASP A 37 10.66 3.23 -27.43
C ASP A 37 9.82 2.00 -27.83
N PRO A 38 8.50 2.00 -27.55
CA PRO A 38 7.68 3.09 -26.98
C PRO A 38 7.58 3.07 -25.45
N PHE A 39 8.37 2.26 -24.76
CA PHE A 39 8.25 2.04 -23.32
C PHE A 39 9.08 3.02 -22.48
N SER A 40 9.91 3.84 -23.12
CA SER A 40 10.65 4.94 -22.48
C SER A 40 9.71 5.84 -21.67
N LEU A 41 10.08 6.10 -20.41
CA LEU A 41 9.36 7.01 -19.53
C LEU A 41 9.87 8.44 -19.72
N PRO A 42 8.99 9.46 -19.79
CA PRO A 42 9.37 10.85 -20.09
C PRO A 42 9.90 11.60 -18.85
N TYR A 43 10.97 11.09 -18.25
CA TYR A 43 11.67 11.75 -17.13
C TYR A 43 13.18 11.82 -17.41
N ASP A 44 13.86 12.74 -16.73
CA ASP A 44 15.32 12.83 -16.80
C ASP A 44 16.00 11.53 -16.38
N ASP A 45 17.12 11.20 -17.02
CA ASP A 45 17.87 9.97 -16.73
C ASP A 45 18.30 9.84 -15.26
N SER A 46 18.50 10.99 -14.60
CA SER A 46 18.89 11.06 -13.18
C SER A 46 17.73 10.96 -12.19
N THR A 47 16.48 10.95 -12.68
CA THR A 47 15.29 10.82 -11.84
C THR A 47 15.31 9.51 -11.07
N MET A 48 15.12 9.60 -9.75
CA MET A 48 15.03 8.45 -8.85
C MET A 48 13.64 7.82 -8.93
N ALA A 49 13.60 6.49 -8.97
CA ALA A 49 12.41 5.68 -8.87
C ALA A 49 12.57 4.57 -7.82
N LEU A 50 11.46 4.10 -7.28
CA LEU A 50 11.39 2.96 -6.37
C LEU A 50 10.50 1.88 -6.98
N LEU A 51 11.07 0.70 -7.21
CA LEU A 51 10.33 -0.52 -7.52
C LEU A 51 9.81 -1.11 -6.21
N ILE A 52 8.51 -1.35 -6.12
CA ILE A 52 7.86 -1.97 -4.97
C ILE A 52 7.37 -3.35 -5.39
N LEU A 53 7.76 -4.38 -4.63
CA LEU A 53 7.39 -5.78 -4.87
C LEU A 53 6.65 -6.34 -3.66
N SER A 54 5.72 -7.26 -3.92
CA SER A 54 5.06 -8.05 -2.87
C SER A 54 5.72 -9.43 -2.75
N THR A 55 6.06 -9.81 -1.53
CA THR A 55 6.45 -11.19 -1.17
C THR A 55 5.23 -11.97 -0.66
N PRO A 56 5.32 -13.29 -0.46
CA PRO A 56 4.17 -14.10 0.00
C PRO A 56 3.48 -13.56 1.27
N ASP A 57 4.26 -13.02 2.22
CA ASP A 57 3.73 -12.44 3.46
C ASP A 57 2.78 -11.26 3.22
N MET A 58 2.81 -10.61 2.05
CA MET A 58 1.88 -9.53 1.72
C MET A 58 0.44 -10.05 1.76
N PHE A 59 0.21 -11.28 1.29
CA PHE A 59 -1.10 -11.89 1.33
C PHE A 59 -1.43 -12.44 2.74
N ASP A 60 -0.54 -13.25 3.30
CA ASP A 60 -0.82 -13.99 4.54
C ASP A 60 -0.83 -13.09 5.80
N VAL A 61 -0.09 -11.98 5.75
CA VAL A 61 0.07 -11.04 6.86
C VAL A 61 -0.69 -9.74 6.58
N ALA A 62 -0.26 -8.96 5.59
CA ALA A 62 -0.77 -7.60 5.41
C ALA A 62 -2.24 -7.60 4.94
N PHE A 63 -2.53 -8.36 3.89
CA PHE A 63 -3.88 -8.45 3.34
C PHE A 63 -4.84 -9.11 4.33
N ARG A 64 -4.43 -10.19 5.00
CA ARG A 64 -5.23 -10.80 6.07
C ARG A 64 -5.62 -9.81 7.17
N LYS A 65 -4.65 -9.02 7.68
CA LYS A 65 -4.92 -7.98 8.70
C LYS A 65 -5.93 -6.96 8.19
N TRP A 66 -5.77 -6.51 6.94
CA TRP A 66 -6.67 -5.56 6.30
C TRP A 66 -8.10 -6.12 6.18
N VAL A 67 -8.25 -7.38 5.75
CA VAL A 67 -9.58 -8.04 5.65
C VAL A 67 -10.24 -8.09 7.03
N VAL A 68 -9.53 -8.53 8.07
CA VAL A 68 -10.07 -8.59 9.44
C VAL A 68 -10.53 -7.20 9.90
N GLN A 69 -9.74 -6.16 9.68
CA GLN A 69 -10.11 -4.79 10.03
C GLN A 69 -11.39 -4.37 9.30
N LYS A 70 -11.49 -4.59 7.99
CA LYS A 70 -12.68 -4.23 7.20
C LYS A 70 -13.91 -5.03 7.59
N THR A 71 -13.77 -6.31 7.91
CA THR A 71 -14.88 -7.11 8.43
C THR A 71 -15.39 -6.56 9.76
N MET A 72 -14.49 -6.16 10.66
CA MET A 72 -14.88 -5.57 11.96
C MET A 72 -15.60 -4.22 11.80
N GLU A 73 -15.16 -3.38 10.85
CA GLU A 73 -15.85 -2.13 10.51
C GLU A 73 -17.30 -2.39 10.06
N VAL A 74 -17.51 -3.39 9.20
CA VAL A 74 -18.86 -3.79 8.72
C VAL A 74 -19.73 -4.32 9.86
N ILE A 75 -19.19 -5.19 10.71
CA ILE A 75 -19.91 -5.73 11.87
C ILE A 75 -20.37 -4.61 12.81
N LYS A 76 -19.51 -3.63 13.06
CA LYS A 76 -19.84 -2.47 13.91
C LYS A 76 -21.01 -1.67 13.34
N ILE A 77 -20.98 -1.37 12.04
CA ILE A 77 -22.08 -0.65 11.36
C ILE A 77 -23.40 -1.42 11.48
N ASN A 78 -23.37 -2.74 11.26
CA ASN A 78 -24.57 -3.57 11.39
C ASN A 78 -25.15 -3.54 12.81
N TYR A 79 -24.28 -3.59 13.83
CA TYR A 79 -24.72 -3.50 15.23
C TYR A 79 -25.34 -2.14 15.56
N GLU A 80 -24.75 -1.04 15.07
CA GLU A 80 -25.29 0.31 15.24
C GLU A 80 -26.68 0.46 14.57
N LEU A 81 -26.85 -0.07 13.36
CA LEU A 81 -28.13 -0.08 12.66
C LEU A 81 -29.20 -0.90 13.42
N GLN A 82 -28.83 -2.08 13.94
CA GLN A 82 -29.74 -2.89 14.75
C GLN A 82 -30.18 -2.15 16.02
N ASN A 83 -29.26 -1.46 16.70
CA ASN A 83 -29.58 -0.66 17.88
C ASN A 83 -30.51 0.52 17.56
N TYR A 84 -30.25 1.22 16.46
CA TYR A 84 -31.12 2.30 15.99
C TYR A 84 -32.55 1.81 15.74
N CYS A 85 -32.69 0.70 15.00
CA CYS A 85 -34.00 0.07 14.73
C CYS A 85 -34.71 -0.36 16.02
N ARG A 86 -33.97 -0.87 17.03
CA ARG A 86 -34.53 -1.27 18.32
C ARG A 86 -35.09 -0.08 19.10
N ILE A 87 -34.32 0.99 19.22
CA ILE A 87 -34.74 2.21 19.93
C ILE A 87 -35.99 2.80 19.28
N LYS A 88 -36.04 2.87 17.95
CA LYS A 88 -37.21 3.38 17.21
C LYS A 88 -38.47 2.55 17.43
N LYS A 89 -38.37 1.24 17.64
CA LYS A 89 -39.52 0.36 17.93
C LYS A 89 -40.03 0.45 19.38
N SER A 90 -39.21 0.88 20.32
CA SER A 90 -39.59 1.00 21.74
C SER A 90 -40.23 2.34 22.12
N GLY A 91 -40.34 3.29 21.18
CA GLY A 91 -40.89 4.64 21.39
C GLY A 91 -42.31 4.86 20.86
N THR A 92 -43.09 3.79 20.69
CA THR A 92 -44.52 3.76 20.33
C THR A 92 -45.25 2.88 21.33
#